data_AF-A0A4D5RDW5-F1
#
_entry.id   AF-A0A4D5RDW5-F1
#
_cell.length_a   1.000
_cell.length_b   1.000
_cell.length_c   1.000
_cell.angle_alpha   90.00
_cell.angle_beta   90.00
_cell.angle_gamma   90.00
#
_symmetry.space_group_name_H-M   'P 1'
#
loop_
_entity.id
_entity.type
_entity.pdbx_description
1 polymer ?
#
loop_
_entity_poly.entity_id
_entity_poly.type
_entity_poly.pdbx_seq_one_letter_code
_entity_poly.pdbx_strand_id
1 'polypeptide(L)'
;SPFREKLHRAITSLMPRPRSFSHALPVWLVAFPHSKTSSTTEGEFSGVSERGQGALQLARVLQYLECPQYLRRHLFPIHRDLQFAGLLNPLDCPHHLRASEECPYREGVVARLPVKEGSGSFVNCGLEKEVKIDRCLQPGVRVTVKMAPAEPGRKRRGQAVSPSCPRTEGGLYWGYEVRLARSLGAVLAEAPHPGGYDLTLGTSERGDPVDALELPSRFKHAIVVFGGLKGLEAALESDEALDVEDPAFLFSHYLNTCPAQGSRTIRTEEAVLISLSVLRPKISAAQSGSPA
;
A
#
# COMPACT_ATOMS: atom_id res chain seq x y z
N SER A 1 -20.94 8.77 -29.90
CA SER A 1 -20.37 9.03 -31.24
C SER A 1 -19.48 7.86 -31.63
N PRO A 2 -19.64 7.28 -32.84
CA PRO A 2 -18.81 6.19 -33.35
C PRO A 2 -17.30 6.49 -33.31
N PHE A 3 -16.94 7.78 -33.28
CA PHE A 3 -15.57 8.25 -33.15
C PHE A 3 -14.96 7.98 -31.77
N ARG A 4 -15.73 8.13 -30.68
CA ARG A 4 -15.25 7.82 -29.32
C ARG A 4 -14.98 6.33 -29.12
N GLU A 5 -15.79 5.48 -29.73
CA GLU A 5 -15.66 4.03 -29.63
C GLU A 5 -14.45 3.50 -30.42
N LYS A 6 -14.20 4.07 -31.61
CA LYS A 6 -12.99 3.81 -32.40
C LYS A 6 -11.73 4.33 -31.72
N LEU A 7 -11.78 5.52 -31.11
CA LEU A 7 -10.66 6.08 -30.36
C LEU A 7 -10.36 5.25 -29.11
N HIS A 8 -11.38 4.80 -28.39
CA HIS A 8 -11.20 3.91 -27.24
C HIS A 8 -10.55 2.59 -27.65
N ARG A 9 -11.05 1.91 -28.70
CA ARG A 9 -10.44 0.66 -29.20
C ARG A 9 -9.01 0.85 -29.72
N ALA A 10 -8.71 1.97 -30.36
CA ALA A 10 -7.36 2.30 -30.82
C ALA A 10 -6.39 2.53 -29.64
N ILE A 11 -6.86 3.20 -28.58
CA ILE A 11 -6.10 3.38 -27.34
C ILE A 11 -5.89 2.03 -26.64
N THR A 12 -6.92 1.20 -26.53
CA THR A 12 -6.82 -0.13 -25.92
C THR A 12 -5.93 -1.10 -26.73
N SER A 13 -5.85 -0.95 -28.07
CA SER A 13 -4.96 -1.77 -28.89
C SER A 13 -3.50 -1.29 -28.91
N LEU A 14 -3.27 0.00 -28.61
CA LEU A 14 -1.94 0.59 -28.42
C LEU A 14 -1.38 0.38 -27.01
N MET A 15 -2.24 0.06 -26.03
CA MET A 15 -1.78 -0.41 -24.74
C MET A 15 -1.14 -1.79 -24.93
N PRO A 16 0.16 -1.96 -24.59
CA PRO A 16 0.77 -3.27 -24.65
C PRO A 16 -0.07 -4.23 -23.81
N ARG A 17 -0.48 -5.36 -24.41
CA ARG A 17 -0.99 -6.50 -23.61
C ARG A 17 0.00 -6.71 -22.48
N PRO A 18 -0.42 -6.85 -21.22
CA PRO A 18 0.51 -6.98 -20.10
C PRO A 18 1.35 -8.24 -20.28
N ARG A 19 2.48 -8.09 -20.98
CA ARG A 19 3.57 -9.05 -20.98
C ARG A 19 4.29 -8.82 -19.66
N SER A 20 4.03 -9.72 -18.72
CA SER A 20 4.78 -9.92 -17.47
C SER A 20 5.17 -8.65 -16.70
N PHE A 21 4.20 -7.96 -16.09
CA PHE A 21 4.50 -7.27 -14.83
C PHE A 21 4.51 -8.33 -13.72
N SER A 22 5.62 -9.07 -13.61
CA SER A 22 5.73 -10.20 -12.68
C SER A 22 5.88 -9.76 -11.21
N HIS A 23 6.22 -8.50 -10.93
CA HIS A 23 6.67 -8.10 -9.60
C HIS A 23 5.97 -6.82 -9.13
N ALA A 24 4.65 -6.89 -8.89
CA ALA A 24 4.06 -5.94 -7.96
C ALA A 24 4.74 -6.16 -6.58
N LEU A 25 5.28 -5.09 -6.01
CA LEU A 25 5.91 -5.13 -4.69
C LEU A 25 4.84 -4.91 -3.62
N PRO A 26 4.89 -5.63 -2.49
CA PRO A 26 4.04 -5.29 -1.35
C PRO A 26 4.47 -3.91 -0.86
N VAL A 27 3.56 -2.95 -0.85
CA VAL A 27 3.84 -1.60 -0.37
C VAL A 27 3.31 -1.48 1.05
N TRP A 28 4.22 -1.14 1.97
CA TRP A 28 3.86 -0.76 3.33
C TRP A 28 4.04 0.73 3.46
N LEU A 29 2.97 1.45 3.76
CA LEU A 29 3.06 2.85 4.14
C LEU A 29 3.20 2.90 5.66
N VAL A 30 4.40 3.27 6.11
CA VAL A 30 4.68 3.41 7.53
C VAL A 30 4.57 4.88 7.90
N ALA A 31 3.53 5.23 8.65
CA ALA A 31 3.42 6.55 9.25
C ALA A 31 4.02 6.49 10.65
N PHE A 32 4.95 7.41 10.95
CA PHE A 32 5.52 7.51 12.27
C PHE A 32 5.43 8.96 12.77
N PRO A 33 5.10 9.18 14.05
CA PRO A 33 5.05 10.49 14.63
C PRO A 33 6.46 10.96 14.98
N HIS A 34 6.63 12.28 15.09
CA HIS A 34 7.84 12.88 15.62
C HIS A 34 7.99 12.67 17.15
N SER A 35 6.96 12.17 17.84
CA SER A 35 6.96 11.86 19.28
C SER A 35 6.11 10.63 19.63
N LYS A 36 6.53 9.86 20.65
CA LYS A 36 5.91 8.62 21.13
C LYS A 36 4.38 8.74 21.24
N THR A 37 3.62 8.03 20.40
CA THR A 37 2.15 7.92 20.45
C THR A 37 1.68 6.51 20.05
N SER A 38 0.39 6.24 20.23
CA SER A 38 -0.25 4.90 20.13
C SER A 38 0.06 4.16 18.83
N SER A 39 0.23 2.84 18.92
CA SER A 39 0.48 1.94 17.79
C SER A 39 -0.77 1.50 17.02
N THR A 40 -1.96 1.93 17.44
CA THR A 40 -3.25 1.46 16.89
C THR A 40 -3.98 2.57 16.15
N THR A 41 -4.70 2.21 15.08
CA THR A 41 -5.59 3.16 14.38
C THR A 41 -6.97 3.30 15.01
N GLU A 42 -7.28 2.55 16.08
CA GLU A 42 -8.55 2.58 16.81
C GLU A 42 -8.62 3.77 17.79
N GLY A 43 -9.77 4.47 17.88
CA GLY A 43 -10.01 5.58 18.82
C GLY A 43 -10.82 6.76 18.24
N GLU A 44 -11.26 7.69 19.08
CA GLU A 44 -11.94 8.94 18.66
C GLU A 44 -10.94 10.09 18.41
N PHE A 45 -11.19 10.93 17.41
CA PHE A 45 -10.36 12.11 17.12
C PHE A 45 -10.82 13.35 17.88
N SER A 46 -9.95 13.85 18.77
CA SER A 46 -10.17 15.05 19.57
C SER A 46 -9.71 16.35 18.91
N GLY A 47 -9.15 16.30 17.70
CA GLY A 47 -8.57 17.45 16.97
C GLY A 47 -7.15 17.15 16.49
N VAL A 48 -6.48 18.10 15.83
CA VAL A 48 -5.00 18.09 15.63
C VAL A 48 -4.37 19.02 16.68
N SER A 49 -4.79 18.90 17.93
CA SER A 49 -4.29 19.76 19.02
C SER A 49 -3.11 19.13 19.74
N GLU A 50 -2.93 17.81 19.64
CA GLU A 50 -1.86 17.07 20.32
C GLU A 50 -0.89 16.39 19.34
N ARG A 51 0.38 16.30 19.77
CA ARG A 51 1.46 15.68 18.98
C ARG A 51 1.16 14.19 18.76
N GLY A 52 1.17 13.74 17.50
CA GLY A 52 0.93 12.33 17.10
C GLY A 52 -0.41 12.05 16.42
N GLN A 53 -1.41 12.94 16.60
CA GLN A 53 -2.73 12.80 15.96
C GLN A 53 -2.67 12.90 14.43
N GLY A 54 -1.70 13.64 13.88
CA GLY A 54 -1.51 13.76 12.43
C GLY A 54 -1.10 12.44 11.75
N ALA A 55 -0.22 11.64 12.38
CA ALA A 55 0.18 10.33 11.84
C ALA A 55 -0.99 9.34 11.87
N LEU A 56 -1.77 9.35 12.95
CA LEU A 56 -2.99 8.56 13.09
C LEU A 56 -4.05 8.93 12.04
N GLN A 57 -4.30 10.23 11.85
CA GLN A 57 -5.22 10.73 10.83
C GLN A 57 -4.78 10.33 9.43
N LEU A 58 -3.49 10.50 9.11
CA LEU A 58 -2.91 10.08 7.83
C LEU A 58 -3.10 8.58 7.61
N ALA A 59 -2.79 7.76 8.62
CA ALA A 59 -2.95 6.31 8.52
C ALA A 59 -4.40 5.90 8.24
N ARG A 60 -5.37 6.52 8.92
CA ARG A 60 -6.81 6.29 8.69
C ARG A 60 -7.23 6.68 7.28
N VAL A 61 -6.77 7.83 6.80
CA VAL A 61 -7.06 8.30 5.43
C VAL A 61 -6.49 7.33 4.39
N LEU A 62 -5.25 6.89 4.56
CA LEU A 62 -4.62 5.92 3.65
C LEU A 62 -5.35 4.57 3.66
N GLN A 63 -5.71 4.04 4.84
CA GLN A 63 -6.50 2.81 4.97
C GLN A 63 -7.87 2.95 4.27
N TYR A 64 -8.53 4.09 4.42
CA TYR A 64 -9.80 4.36 3.77
C TYR A 64 -9.68 4.43 2.24
N LEU A 65 -8.61 5.06 1.74
CA LEU A 65 -8.35 5.16 0.30
C LEU A 65 -8.03 3.80 -0.32
N GLU A 66 -7.21 2.98 0.34
CA GLU A 66 -6.89 1.62 -0.11
C GLU A 66 -8.11 0.71 -0.12
N CYS A 67 -9.03 0.86 0.84
CA CYS A 67 -10.21 0.00 0.93
C CYS A 67 -11.12 0.14 -0.31
N PRO A 68 -11.51 -0.98 -0.95
CA PRO A 68 -12.48 -0.98 -2.04
C PRO A 68 -13.80 -0.33 -1.63
N GLN A 69 -14.40 0.43 -2.55
CA GLN A 69 -15.57 1.29 -2.27
C GLN A 69 -16.76 0.54 -1.67
N TYR A 70 -17.03 -0.69 -2.13
CA TYR A 70 -18.14 -1.52 -1.64
C TYR A 70 -17.94 -2.07 -0.21
N LEU A 71 -16.71 -2.05 0.31
CA LEU A 71 -16.39 -2.50 1.67
C LEU A 71 -16.34 -1.38 2.69
N ARG A 72 -16.16 -0.13 2.26
CA ARG A 72 -15.94 1.02 3.16
C ARG A 72 -17.02 1.15 4.23
N ARG A 73 -18.29 1.03 3.85
CA ARG A 73 -19.44 1.09 4.78
C ARG A 73 -19.45 -0.01 5.84
N HIS A 74 -18.79 -1.15 5.59
CA HIS A 74 -18.74 -2.28 6.51
C HIS A 74 -17.53 -2.21 7.44
N LEU A 75 -16.41 -1.67 6.95
CA LEU A 75 -15.13 -1.67 7.66
C LEU A 75 -14.84 -0.37 8.40
N PHE A 76 -15.39 0.76 7.94
CA PHE A 76 -15.11 2.08 8.50
C PHE A 76 -16.38 2.66 9.11
N PRO A 77 -16.45 2.81 10.46
CA PRO A 77 -17.51 3.57 11.09
C PRO A 77 -17.43 5.05 10.69
N ILE A 78 -18.53 5.78 10.88
CA ILE A 78 -18.54 7.23 10.67
C ILE A 78 -17.54 7.85 11.64
N HIS A 79 -16.49 8.44 11.09
CA HIS A 79 -15.39 8.98 11.87
C HIS A 79 -15.04 10.40 11.40
N ARG A 80 -14.75 11.30 12.34
CA ARG A 80 -14.50 12.73 12.05
C ARG A 80 -13.30 12.93 11.11
N ASP A 81 -12.25 12.12 11.25
CA ASP A 81 -11.07 12.14 10.35
C ASP A 81 -11.42 11.89 8.90
N LEU A 82 -12.50 11.15 8.65
CA LEU A 82 -12.92 10.74 7.31
C LEU A 82 -14.04 11.64 6.75
N GLN A 83 -14.43 12.70 7.46
CA GLN A 83 -15.53 13.60 7.05
C GLN A 83 -15.30 14.22 5.66
N PHE A 84 -14.03 14.46 5.29
CA PHE A 84 -13.64 15.00 4.00
C PHE A 84 -13.00 13.97 3.06
N ALA A 85 -13.01 12.68 3.42
CA ALA A 85 -12.39 11.64 2.61
C ALA A 85 -13.04 11.50 1.23
N GLY A 86 -14.27 11.97 1.06
CA GLY A 86 -14.96 12.05 -0.24
C GLY A 86 -14.39 13.10 -1.21
N LEU A 87 -13.57 14.05 -0.73
CA LEU A 87 -12.87 15.03 -1.57
C LEU A 87 -11.54 14.50 -2.12
N LEU A 88 -11.06 13.38 -1.59
CA LEU A 88 -9.77 12.81 -1.98
C LEU A 88 -9.88 12.13 -3.36
N ASN A 89 -8.79 12.19 -4.12
CA ASN A 89 -8.72 11.53 -5.42
C ASN A 89 -8.85 10.01 -5.25
N PRO A 90 -9.69 9.34 -6.07
CA PRO A 90 -9.77 7.88 -6.05
C PRO A 90 -8.43 7.28 -6.50
N LEU A 91 -7.98 6.23 -5.82
CA LEU A 91 -6.77 5.51 -6.21
C LEU A 91 -6.96 4.65 -7.46
N ASP A 92 -8.20 4.19 -7.72
CA ASP A 92 -8.58 3.33 -8.85
C ASP A 92 -7.64 2.12 -9.04
N CYS A 93 -7.33 1.44 -7.91
CA CYS A 93 -6.42 0.30 -7.90
C CYS A 93 -7.07 -0.96 -8.50
N PRO A 94 -6.30 -1.98 -8.92
CA PRO A 94 -6.85 -3.20 -9.54
C PRO A 94 -7.87 -3.96 -8.68
N HIS A 95 -7.84 -3.81 -7.36
CA HIS A 95 -8.81 -4.40 -6.43
C HIS A 95 -10.05 -3.52 -6.18
N HIS A 96 -10.11 -2.30 -6.74
CA HIS A 96 -11.26 -1.38 -6.69
C HIS A 96 -12.30 -1.70 -7.78
N LEU A 97 -12.64 -2.97 -7.90
CA LEU A 97 -13.47 -3.49 -8.97
C LEU A 97 -14.93 -3.05 -8.85
N ARG A 98 -15.53 -2.76 -10.01
CA ARG A 98 -16.98 -2.64 -10.17
C ARG A 98 -17.61 -4.04 -10.19
N ALA A 99 -18.91 -4.12 -9.92
CA ALA A 99 -19.64 -5.40 -9.90
C ALA A 99 -19.60 -6.14 -11.26
N SER A 100 -19.52 -5.40 -12.37
CA SER A 100 -19.50 -5.94 -13.73
C SER A 100 -18.13 -6.44 -14.19
N GLU A 101 -17.05 -6.10 -13.48
CA GLU A 101 -15.69 -6.43 -13.89
C GLU A 101 -15.31 -7.84 -13.42
N GLU A 102 -14.79 -8.68 -14.31
CA GLU A 102 -14.29 -10.00 -13.91
C GLU A 102 -12.81 -9.92 -13.54
N CYS A 103 -12.46 -10.48 -12.39
CA CYS A 103 -11.09 -10.58 -11.89
C CYS A 103 -10.92 -11.93 -11.17
N PRO A 104 -9.78 -12.62 -11.31
CA PRO A 104 -9.52 -13.87 -10.60
C PRO A 104 -9.52 -13.72 -9.08
N TYR A 105 -9.29 -12.51 -8.58
CA TYR A 105 -9.27 -12.19 -7.16
C TYR A 105 -10.25 -11.07 -6.85
N ARG A 106 -10.88 -11.11 -5.67
CA ARG A 106 -11.70 -10.02 -5.15
C ARG A 106 -11.48 -9.88 -3.64
N GLU A 107 -11.50 -8.65 -3.17
CA GLU A 107 -11.60 -8.37 -1.75
C GLU A 107 -13.05 -8.55 -1.29
N GLY A 108 -13.25 -8.94 -0.03
CA GLY A 108 -14.58 -9.10 0.51
C GLY A 108 -14.62 -9.05 2.03
N VAL A 109 -15.83 -8.91 2.56
CA VAL A 109 -16.10 -8.99 4.00
C VAL A 109 -17.05 -10.15 4.27
N VAL A 110 -16.73 -10.97 5.28
CA VAL A 110 -17.56 -12.10 5.68
C VAL A 110 -18.93 -11.60 6.14
N ALA A 111 -19.99 -12.04 5.48
CA ALA A 111 -21.36 -11.64 5.75
C ALA A 111 -21.89 -12.28 7.05
N ARG A 112 -22.79 -11.58 7.74
CA ARG A 112 -23.52 -12.09 8.92
C ARG A 112 -24.70 -12.98 8.47
N LEU A 113 -24.40 -14.09 7.81
CA LEU A 113 -25.41 -15.06 7.37
C LEU A 113 -25.31 -16.36 8.18
N PRO A 114 -26.44 -16.95 8.61
CA PRO A 114 -26.43 -18.22 9.32
C PRO A 114 -25.96 -19.34 8.36
N VAL A 115 -24.88 -20.02 8.74
CA VAL A 115 -24.31 -21.14 8.00
C VAL A 115 -24.25 -22.36 8.92
N LYS A 116 -24.49 -23.55 8.36
CA LYS A 116 -24.29 -24.81 9.09
C LYS A 116 -22.81 -24.96 9.40
N GLU A 117 -22.47 -25.49 10.57
CA GLU A 117 -21.07 -25.80 10.90
C GLU A 117 -20.43 -26.67 9.83
N GLY A 118 -19.19 -26.35 9.45
CA GLY A 118 -18.47 -27.01 8.38
C GLY A 118 -18.93 -26.70 6.94
N SER A 119 -19.97 -25.88 6.75
CA SER A 119 -20.50 -25.56 5.42
C SER A 119 -19.84 -24.37 4.73
N GLY A 120 -18.85 -23.73 5.39
CA GLY A 120 -18.15 -22.53 4.94
C GLY A 120 -18.91 -21.23 5.28
N SER A 121 -18.36 -20.09 4.86
CA SER A 121 -18.96 -18.77 5.05
C SER A 121 -19.41 -18.14 3.72
N PHE A 122 -20.23 -17.09 3.82
CA PHE A 122 -20.58 -16.22 2.69
C PHE A 122 -19.82 -14.90 2.80
N VAL A 123 -19.32 -14.40 1.68
CA VAL A 123 -18.50 -13.17 1.62
C VAL A 123 -19.13 -12.19 0.64
N ASN A 124 -19.28 -10.94 1.06
CA ASN A 124 -19.65 -9.85 0.18
C ASN A 124 -18.41 -9.36 -0.58
N CYS A 125 -18.30 -9.70 -1.85
CA CYS A 125 -17.18 -9.33 -2.74
C CYS A 125 -17.55 -8.19 -3.73
N GLY A 126 -18.55 -7.37 -3.40
CA GLY A 126 -19.01 -6.29 -4.28
C GLY A 126 -19.78 -6.76 -5.52
N LEU A 127 -20.35 -7.97 -5.45
CA LEU A 127 -21.22 -8.57 -6.47
C LEU A 127 -22.67 -8.50 -6.00
N GLU A 128 -23.62 -8.72 -6.91
CA GLU A 128 -25.06 -8.77 -6.58
C GLU A 128 -25.42 -9.85 -5.54
N LYS A 129 -24.65 -10.94 -5.52
CA LYS A 129 -24.84 -12.08 -4.60
C LYS A 129 -23.52 -12.40 -3.90
N GLU A 130 -23.62 -12.85 -2.67
CA GLU A 130 -22.46 -13.27 -1.88
C GLU A 130 -21.76 -14.48 -2.48
N VAL A 131 -20.45 -14.52 -2.32
CA VAL A 131 -19.59 -15.61 -2.76
C VAL A 131 -19.46 -16.60 -1.62
N LYS A 132 -19.72 -17.88 -1.89
CA LYS A 132 -19.51 -18.94 -0.91
C LYS A 132 -18.03 -19.35 -0.88
N ILE A 133 -17.43 -19.34 0.31
CA ILE A 133 -16.04 -19.79 0.54
C ILE A 133 -15.99 -21.14 1.26
N ASP A 134 -14.83 -21.79 1.19
CA ASP A 134 -14.51 -23.10 1.76
C ASP A 134 -14.20 -23.07 3.26
N ARG A 135 -14.04 -21.88 3.86
CA ARG A 135 -13.68 -21.71 5.28
C ARG A 135 -14.80 -21.09 6.09
N CYS A 136 -14.93 -21.52 7.35
CA CYS A 136 -15.78 -20.86 8.34
C CYS A 136 -14.97 -19.74 9.01
N LEU A 137 -15.28 -18.50 8.67
CA LEU A 137 -14.62 -17.30 9.20
C LEU A 137 -15.60 -16.45 10.00
N GLN A 138 -15.06 -15.65 10.92
CA GLN A 138 -15.87 -14.74 11.72
C GLN A 138 -16.50 -13.64 10.84
N PRO A 139 -17.79 -13.31 11.04
CA PRO A 139 -18.41 -12.21 10.31
C PRO A 139 -17.69 -10.87 10.55
N GLY A 140 -17.59 -10.04 9.51
CA GLY A 140 -16.92 -8.75 9.55
C GLY A 140 -15.42 -8.79 9.20
N VAL A 141 -14.81 -9.97 9.10
CA VAL A 141 -13.41 -10.12 8.70
C VAL A 141 -13.26 -9.81 7.20
N ARG A 142 -12.27 -8.96 6.86
CA ARG A 142 -11.85 -8.71 5.47
C ARG A 142 -11.01 -9.88 4.97
N VAL A 143 -11.30 -10.35 3.76
CA VAL A 143 -10.66 -11.53 3.15
C VAL A 143 -10.42 -11.31 1.66
N THR A 144 -9.32 -11.88 1.16
CA THR A 144 -9.05 -12.00 -0.27
C THR A 144 -9.59 -13.33 -0.78
N VAL A 145 -10.43 -13.27 -1.80
CA VAL A 145 -11.11 -14.45 -2.37
C VAL A 145 -10.59 -14.70 -3.79
N LYS A 146 -10.03 -15.88 -4.02
CA LYS A 146 -9.75 -16.40 -5.37
C LYS A 146 -11.06 -16.95 -5.95
N MET A 147 -11.54 -16.30 -7.00
CA MET A 147 -12.83 -16.59 -7.62
C MET A 147 -12.74 -17.86 -8.46
N ALA A 148 -13.71 -18.76 -8.28
CA ALA A 148 -13.89 -19.87 -9.21
C ALA A 148 -14.48 -19.36 -10.54
N PRO A 149 -14.27 -20.06 -11.67
CA PRO A 149 -14.91 -19.73 -12.94
C PRO A 149 -16.43 -19.57 -12.79
N ALA A 150 -16.98 -18.52 -13.41
CA ALA A 150 -18.39 -18.23 -13.32
C ALA A 150 -19.19 -19.29 -14.13
N GLU A 151 -20.10 -19.99 -13.46
CA GLU A 151 -21.03 -20.92 -14.12
C GLU A 151 -22.44 -20.29 -14.19
N PRO A 152 -23.06 -20.21 -15.37
CA PRO A 152 -24.42 -19.66 -15.52
C PRO A 152 -25.43 -20.38 -14.61
N GLY A 153 -26.26 -19.61 -13.91
CA GLY A 153 -27.33 -20.14 -13.06
C GLY A 153 -26.89 -20.72 -11.71
N ARG A 154 -25.58 -20.75 -11.40
CA ARG A 154 -25.06 -21.23 -10.12
C ARG A 154 -24.59 -20.08 -9.21
N LYS A 155 -24.63 -20.33 -7.90
CA LYS A 155 -24.08 -19.40 -6.90
C LYS A 155 -22.57 -19.30 -7.09
N ARG A 156 -22.02 -18.07 -7.06
CA ARG A 156 -20.57 -17.84 -7.14
C ARG A 156 -19.87 -18.52 -5.96
N ARG A 157 -18.75 -19.16 -6.26
CA ARG A 157 -17.88 -19.82 -5.28
C ARG A 157 -16.47 -19.25 -5.39
N GLY A 158 -15.73 -19.35 -4.30
CA GLY A 158 -14.32 -18.97 -4.27
C GLY A 158 -13.61 -19.64 -3.11
N GLN A 159 -12.32 -19.42 -3.04
CA GLN A 159 -11.47 -19.88 -1.95
C GLN A 159 -10.86 -18.68 -1.23
N ALA A 160 -10.87 -18.71 0.10
CA ALA A 160 -10.15 -17.71 0.88
C ALA A 160 -8.64 -17.97 0.76
N VAL A 161 -7.89 -16.99 0.26
CA VAL A 161 -6.44 -17.08 0.00
C VAL A 161 -5.68 -16.00 0.77
N SER A 162 -4.35 -16.09 0.78
CA SER A 162 -3.51 -15.02 1.33
C SER A 162 -3.74 -13.71 0.58
N PRO A 163 -3.75 -12.54 1.26
CA PRO A 163 -3.75 -11.22 0.62
C PRO A 163 -2.57 -11.01 -0.34
N SER A 164 -1.49 -11.78 -0.19
CA SER A 164 -0.34 -11.74 -1.10
C SER A 164 -0.55 -12.53 -2.40
N CYS A 165 -1.51 -13.46 -2.47
CA CYS A 165 -1.71 -14.33 -3.64
C CYS A 165 -1.97 -13.57 -4.95
N PRO A 166 -2.81 -12.52 -5.00
CA PRO A 166 -3.01 -11.73 -6.23
C PRO A 166 -1.70 -11.20 -6.81
N ARG A 167 -0.76 -10.85 -5.93
CA ARG A 167 0.57 -10.35 -6.26
C ARG A 167 1.53 -11.47 -6.66
N THR A 168 1.68 -12.50 -5.82
CA THR A 168 2.67 -13.57 -6.00
C THR A 168 2.31 -14.57 -7.08
N GLU A 169 1.02 -14.84 -7.29
CA GLU A 169 0.53 -15.78 -8.30
C GLU A 169 -0.06 -15.06 -9.52
N GLY A 170 -0.69 -13.90 -9.31
CA GLY A 170 -1.41 -13.16 -10.35
C GLY A 170 -0.63 -11.99 -10.98
N GLY A 171 0.49 -11.57 -10.40
CA GLY A 171 1.23 -10.39 -10.85
C GLY A 171 0.44 -9.07 -10.71
N LEU A 172 -0.64 -9.06 -9.93
CA LEU A 172 -1.51 -7.91 -9.75
C LEU A 172 -1.05 -7.07 -8.56
N TYR A 173 -0.99 -5.75 -8.73
CA TYR A 173 -0.93 -4.84 -7.60
C TYR A 173 -2.24 -4.91 -6.82
N TRP A 174 -2.16 -5.12 -5.51
CA TRP A 174 -3.32 -5.41 -4.66
C TRP A 174 -3.42 -4.45 -3.47
N GLY A 175 -3.06 -3.20 -3.70
CA GLY A 175 -3.05 -2.16 -2.68
C GLY A 175 -1.80 -2.18 -1.80
N TYR A 176 -1.90 -1.49 -0.68
CA TYR A 176 -0.86 -1.34 0.32
C TYR A 176 -1.42 -1.63 1.71
N GLU A 177 -0.53 -1.99 2.63
CA GLU A 177 -0.88 -2.05 4.05
C GLU A 177 -0.31 -0.82 4.77
N VAL A 178 -1.03 -0.34 5.78
CA VAL A 178 -0.64 0.84 6.54
C VAL A 178 -0.24 0.40 7.94
N ARG A 179 0.98 0.74 8.34
CA ARG A 179 1.52 0.46 9.68
C ARG A 179 1.83 1.78 10.39
N LEU A 180 1.42 1.88 11.65
CA LEU A 180 1.91 2.93 12.53
C LEU A 180 3.18 2.46 13.22
N ALA A 181 4.25 3.25 13.14
CA ALA A 181 5.46 3.02 13.91
C ALA A 181 5.61 4.16 14.93
N ARG A 182 6.17 3.86 16.10
CA ARG A 182 6.30 4.83 17.21
C ARG A 182 7.50 5.77 17.08
N SER A 183 8.48 5.40 16.27
CA SER A 183 9.76 6.11 16.08
C SER A 183 10.46 5.62 14.81
N LEU A 184 11.55 6.28 14.40
CA LEU A 184 12.33 5.89 13.21
C LEU A 184 12.97 4.51 13.36
N GLY A 185 13.52 4.18 14.53
CA GLY A 185 14.05 2.86 14.83
C GLY A 185 12.98 1.77 14.75
N ALA A 186 11.76 2.05 15.23
CA ALA A 186 10.63 1.13 15.11
C ALA A 186 10.15 0.94 13.66
N VAL A 187 10.39 1.91 12.76
CA VAL A 187 10.15 1.72 11.32
C VAL A 187 11.02 0.56 10.81
N LEU A 188 12.31 0.54 11.17
CA LEU A 188 13.27 -0.44 10.67
C LEU A 188 13.19 -1.78 11.41
N ALA A 189 13.07 -1.75 12.75
CA ALA A 189 13.13 -2.95 13.59
C ALA A 189 11.81 -3.76 13.59
N GLU A 190 10.65 -3.11 13.50
CA GLU A 190 9.33 -3.75 13.59
C GLU A 190 8.76 -4.06 12.18
N ALA A 191 9.63 -4.48 11.27
CA ALA A 191 9.26 -4.86 9.90
C ALA A 191 8.31 -6.08 9.90
N PRO A 192 7.27 -6.11 9.04
CA PRO A 192 6.30 -7.20 8.97
C PRO A 192 6.84 -8.45 8.24
N HIS A 193 8.14 -8.48 7.92
CA HIS A 193 8.78 -9.52 7.12
C HIS A 193 9.80 -10.28 7.96
N PRO A 194 9.79 -11.63 7.90
CA PRO A 194 10.86 -12.43 8.50
C PRO A 194 12.21 -12.03 7.90
N GLY A 195 13.13 -11.55 8.74
CA GLY A 195 14.45 -11.05 8.32
C GLY A 195 14.51 -9.55 8.03
N GLY A 196 13.41 -8.81 8.22
CA GLY A 196 13.41 -7.35 8.10
C GLY A 196 13.45 -6.82 6.66
N TYR A 197 13.89 -5.56 6.52
CA TYR A 197 14.18 -4.95 5.22
C TYR A 197 15.65 -5.20 4.88
N ASP A 198 15.91 -5.90 3.77
CA ASP A 198 17.28 -6.20 3.30
C ASP A 198 17.84 -5.11 2.36
N LEU A 199 17.02 -4.12 2.01
CA LEU A 199 17.45 -2.89 1.36
C LEU A 199 16.78 -1.68 2.03
N THR A 200 17.56 -0.80 2.64
CA THR A 200 17.05 0.39 3.32
C THR A 200 17.56 1.65 2.63
N LEU A 201 16.63 2.51 2.19
CA LEU A 201 16.93 3.73 1.44
C LEU A 201 16.39 4.94 2.22
N GLY A 202 17.26 5.83 2.67
CA GLY A 202 16.87 7.13 3.21
C GLY A 202 16.93 8.20 2.14
N THR A 203 16.04 9.19 2.19
CA THR A 203 16.04 10.30 1.22
C THR A 203 16.38 11.64 1.90
N SER A 204 17.32 12.40 1.32
CA SER A 204 17.71 13.73 1.78
C SER A 204 18.38 14.52 0.66
N GLU A 205 18.23 15.85 0.66
CA GLU A 205 18.97 16.73 -0.25
C GLU A 205 20.50 16.63 -0.04
N ARG A 206 20.93 16.18 1.16
CA ARG A 206 22.34 15.97 1.53
C ARG A 206 22.86 14.56 1.21
N GLY A 207 22.01 13.68 0.69
CA GLY A 207 22.41 12.33 0.31
C GLY A 207 23.19 12.29 -1.00
N ASP A 208 23.68 11.10 -1.34
CA ASP A 208 24.39 10.85 -2.59
C ASP A 208 23.46 10.99 -3.80
N PRO A 209 23.93 11.53 -4.94
CA PRO A 209 23.12 11.63 -6.15
C PRO A 209 22.58 10.27 -6.59
N VAL A 210 21.26 10.17 -6.75
CA VAL A 210 20.58 8.93 -7.15
C VAL A 210 21.06 8.38 -8.48
N ASP A 211 21.60 9.23 -9.37
CA ASP A 211 22.12 8.80 -10.67
C ASP A 211 23.20 7.72 -10.54
N ALA A 212 24.09 7.88 -9.57
CA ALA A 212 25.19 6.95 -9.27
C ALA A 212 24.75 5.74 -8.42
N LEU A 213 23.47 5.64 -8.03
CA LEU A 213 22.98 4.53 -7.23
C LEU A 213 23.08 3.21 -7.98
N GLU A 214 23.86 2.29 -7.46
CA GLU A 214 23.88 0.88 -7.80
C GLU A 214 23.20 0.08 -6.69
N LEU A 215 22.15 -0.66 -7.06
CA LEU A 215 21.43 -1.52 -6.12
C LEU A 215 22.01 -2.93 -6.13
N PRO A 216 21.94 -3.67 -5.00
CA PRO A 216 22.35 -5.06 -4.98
C PRO A 216 21.57 -5.88 -6.01
N SER A 217 22.23 -6.89 -6.58
CA SER A 217 21.70 -7.69 -7.69
C SER A 217 20.40 -8.43 -7.37
N ARG A 218 20.07 -8.62 -6.09
CA ARG A 218 18.74 -9.04 -5.61
C ARG A 218 18.51 -8.52 -4.19
N PHE A 219 17.27 -8.15 -3.91
CA PHE A 219 16.75 -7.92 -2.55
C PHE A 219 15.31 -8.47 -2.47
N LYS A 220 14.79 -8.72 -1.27
CA LYS A 220 13.43 -9.24 -1.05
C LYS A 220 12.46 -8.16 -0.57
N HIS A 221 12.93 -7.30 0.33
CA HIS A 221 12.14 -6.32 1.07
C HIS A 221 12.89 -4.99 1.15
N ALA A 222 12.54 -4.05 0.27
CA ALA A 222 13.06 -2.69 0.34
C ALA A 222 12.15 -1.78 1.16
N ILE A 223 12.75 -0.80 1.82
CA ILE A 223 12.06 0.35 2.42
C ILE A 223 12.69 1.65 1.93
N VAL A 224 11.83 2.62 1.59
CA VAL A 224 12.24 4.01 1.27
C VAL A 224 11.66 4.91 2.35
N VAL A 225 12.52 5.65 3.06
CA VAL A 225 12.13 6.46 4.21
C VAL A 225 12.31 7.93 3.89
N PHE A 226 11.25 8.70 4.13
CA PHE A 226 11.18 10.12 3.83
C PHE A 226 11.11 10.93 5.12
N GLY A 227 11.86 12.03 5.17
CA GLY A 227 11.79 13.01 6.24
C GLY A 227 10.58 13.93 6.12
N GLY A 228 10.23 14.57 7.24
CA GLY A 228 9.28 15.68 7.27
C GLY A 228 9.95 17.02 6.92
N LEU A 229 9.36 18.13 7.38
CA LEU A 229 9.89 19.49 7.15
C LEU A 229 11.35 19.68 7.59
N LYS A 230 11.76 18.99 8.66
CA LYS A 230 13.13 19.06 9.22
C LYS A 230 14.01 17.87 8.81
N GLY A 231 13.65 17.14 7.76
CA GLY A 231 14.38 15.95 7.31
C GLY A 231 14.22 14.75 8.24
N LEU A 232 15.11 13.77 8.08
CA LEU A 232 15.16 12.56 8.90
C LEU A 232 15.90 12.80 10.22
N GLU A 233 16.68 13.87 10.30
CA GLU A 233 17.45 14.29 11.46
C GLU A 233 16.53 14.53 12.66
N ALA A 234 15.41 15.23 12.44
CA ALA A 234 14.44 15.46 13.51
C ALA A 234 13.78 14.16 14.02
N ALA A 235 13.69 13.13 13.18
CA ALA A 235 13.13 11.84 13.60
C ALA A 235 14.17 10.98 14.33
N LEU A 236 15.45 11.13 13.98
CA LEU A 236 16.57 10.52 14.68
C LEU A 236 16.76 11.15 16.07
N GLU A 237 16.80 12.48 16.15
CA GLU A 237 16.95 13.24 17.41
C GLU A 237 15.86 12.90 18.45
N SER A 238 14.66 12.51 18.00
CA SER A 238 13.56 12.16 18.91
C SER A 238 13.50 10.67 19.29
N ASP A 239 14.39 9.84 18.73
CA ASP A 239 14.46 8.41 18.98
C ASP A 239 15.69 8.05 19.83
N GLU A 240 15.51 8.11 21.15
CA GLU A 240 16.54 7.79 22.17
C GLU A 240 17.10 6.35 22.05
N ALA A 241 16.44 5.47 21.30
CA ALA A 241 16.92 4.09 21.09
C ALA A 241 17.97 3.98 19.97
N LEU A 242 18.16 5.04 19.16
CA LEU A 242 19.15 5.09 18.09
C LEU A 242 20.39 5.85 18.57
N ASP A 243 21.52 5.15 18.69
CA ASP A 243 22.81 5.71 19.12
C ASP A 243 23.67 6.11 17.90
N VAL A 244 23.12 6.98 17.04
CA VAL A 244 23.83 7.53 15.88
C VAL A 244 23.52 9.02 15.72
N GLU A 245 24.50 9.79 15.25
CA GLU A 245 24.35 11.24 15.05
C GLU A 245 23.87 11.62 13.64
N ASP A 246 24.20 10.79 12.63
CA ASP A 246 23.83 11.02 11.23
C ASP A 246 22.82 9.95 10.77
N PRO A 247 21.62 10.34 10.27
CA PRO A 247 20.64 9.40 9.72
C PRO A 247 21.18 8.51 8.62
N ALA A 248 22.21 8.92 7.88
CA ALA A 248 22.82 8.11 6.81
C ALA A 248 23.27 6.73 7.31
N PHE A 249 23.72 6.61 8.58
CA PHE A 249 24.16 5.34 9.16
C PHE A 249 23.02 4.33 9.40
N LEU A 250 21.75 4.76 9.33
CA LEU A 250 20.59 3.88 9.47
C LEU A 250 20.23 3.15 8.17
N PHE A 251 20.78 3.59 7.03
CA PHE A 251 20.36 3.16 5.71
C PHE A 251 21.51 2.53 4.93
N SER A 252 21.19 1.54 4.10
CA SER A 252 22.12 0.99 3.11
C SER A 252 22.53 2.05 2.10
N HIS A 253 21.61 2.95 1.73
CA HIS A 253 21.90 4.12 0.91
C HIS A 253 21.13 5.34 1.42
N TYR A 254 21.78 6.50 1.41
CA TYR A 254 21.18 7.79 1.75
C TYR A 254 21.25 8.72 0.55
N LEU A 255 20.11 9.08 -0.03
CA LEU A 255 20.03 9.51 -1.43
C LEU A 255 19.41 10.89 -1.61
N ASN A 256 20.03 11.68 -2.48
CA ASN A 256 19.42 12.82 -3.12
C ASN A 256 18.76 12.39 -4.44
N THR A 257 17.43 12.36 -4.45
CA THR A 257 16.61 11.92 -5.58
C THR A 257 16.23 13.02 -6.56
N CYS A 258 16.62 14.28 -6.28
CA CYS A 258 16.45 15.41 -7.18
C CYS A 258 17.70 16.33 -7.13
N PRO A 259 18.84 15.90 -7.70
CA PRO A 259 20.02 16.74 -7.79
C PRO A 259 19.72 18.06 -8.50
N ALA A 260 20.37 19.14 -8.07
CA ALA A 260 20.17 20.49 -8.60
C ALA A 260 18.71 20.98 -8.54
N GLN A 261 17.96 20.62 -7.48
CA GLN A 261 16.62 21.15 -7.24
C GLN A 261 16.62 22.70 -7.28
N GLY A 262 15.68 23.27 -8.04
CA GLY A 262 15.52 24.72 -8.16
C GLY A 262 14.74 25.37 -7.02
N SER A 263 14.12 24.57 -6.15
CA SER A 263 13.46 25.01 -4.93
C SER A 263 14.37 24.81 -3.74
N ARG A 264 14.25 25.67 -2.71
CA ARG A 264 14.94 25.48 -1.44
C ARG A 264 14.48 24.20 -0.73
N THR A 265 13.23 23.81 -0.92
CA THR A 265 12.64 22.66 -0.23
C THR A 265 11.69 21.94 -1.17
N ILE A 266 11.80 20.62 -1.19
CA ILE A 266 10.83 19.72 -1.81
C ILE A 266 9.95 19.16 -0.68
N ARG A 267 8.63 19.33 -0.76
CA ARG A 267 7.73 18.83 0.27
C ARG A 267 7.67 17.31 0.24
N THR A 268 7.38 16.65 1.37
CA THR A 268 7.40 15.18 1.48
C THR A 268 6.50 14.51 0.42
N GLU A 269 5.32 15.05 0.14
CA GLU A 269 4.40 14.54 -0.88
C GLU A 269 4.94 14.65 -2.32
N GLU A 270 5.76 15.67 -2.61
CA GLU A 270 6.46 15.84 -3.89
C GLU A 270 7.65 14.88 -3.96
N ALA A 271 8.41 14.78 -2.86
CA ALA A 271 9.58 13.93 -2.74
C ALA A 271 9.25 12.45 -2.92
N VAL A 272 8.10 11.98 -2.40
CA VAL A 272 7.64 10.59 -2.60
C VAL A 272 7.47 10.28 -4.08
N LEU A 273 6.79 11.16 -4.83
CA LEU A 273 6.53 10.95 -6.27
C LEU A 273 7.82 11.00 -7.09
N ILE A 274 8.70 11.97 -6.83
CA ILE A 274 9.98 12.12 -7.52
C ILE A 274 10.85 10.89 -7.26
N SER A 275 11.05 10.56 -5.98
CA SER A 275 11.94 9.48 -5.55
C SER A 275 11.50 8.12 -6.07
N LEU A 276 10.21 7.77 -5.95
CA LEU A 276 9.71 6.50 -6.45
C LEU A 276 9.78 6.40 -7.98
N SER A 277 9.61 7.52 -8.70
CA SER A 277 9.75 7.55 -10.16
C SER A 277 11.18 7.28 -10.60
N VAL A 278 12.17 7.88 -9.92
CA VAL A 278 13.59 7.71 -10.25
C VAL A 278 14.13 6.36 -9.77
N LEU A 279 13.66 5.85 -8.63
CA LEU A 279 14.08 4.54 -8.11
C LEU A 279 13.46 3.37 -8.87
N ARG A 280 12.26 3.52 -9.44
CA ARG A 280 11.56 2.45 -10.19
C ARG A 280 12.45 1.73 -11.22
N PRO A 281 13.10 2.40 -12.19
CA PRO A 281 13.94 1.70 -13.18
C PRO A 281 15.11 0.95 -12.52
N LYS A 282 15.74 1.53 -11.50
CA LYS A 282 16.86 0.89 -10.77
C LYS A 282 16.41 -0.35 -10.00
N ILE A 283 15.27 -0.27 -9.31
CA ILE A 283 14.65 -1.40 -8.62
C ILE A 283 14.26 -2.50 -9.61
N SER A 284 13.66 -2.15 -10.74
CA SER A 284 13.31 -3.12 -11.79
C SER A 284 14.53 -3.81 -12.39
N ALA A 285 15.62 -3.08 -12.63
CA ALA A 285 16.88 -3.65 -13.11
C ALA A 285 17.44 -4.67 -12.09
N ALA A 286 17.57 -4.26 -10.82
CA ALA A 286 17.99 -5.15 -9.73
C ALA A 286 17.13 -6.42 -9.63
N GLN A 287 15.80 -6.31 -9.72
CA GLN A 287 14.91 -7.46 -9.59
C GLN A 287 14.90 -8.37 -10.83
N SER A 288 15.15 -7.84 -12.02
CA SER A 288 15.14 -8.60 -13.28
C SER A 288 16.46 -9.34 -13.55
N GLY A 289 17.52 -9.10 -12.77
CA GLY A 289 18.84 -9.70 -12.97
C GLY A 289 19.56 -9.20 -14.24
N SER A 290 19.03 -8.19 -14.92
CA SER A 290 19.72 -7.49 -15.99
C SER A 290 20.49 -6.30 -15.40
N PRO A 291 21.81 -6.18 -15.62
CA PRO A 291 22.50 -4.93 -15.31
C PRO A 291 21.89 -3.79 -16.14
N ALA A 292 21.76 -2.63 -15.51
CA ALA A 292 21.24 -1.39 -16.10
C ALA A 292 22.13 -0.89 -17.24
#